data_AF-A0A953JQ38-F1
#
_entry.id   AF-A0A953JQ38-F1
#
_cell.length_a   1.000
_cell.length_b   1.000
_cell.length_c   1.000
_cell.angle_alpha   90.00
_cell.angle_beta   90.00
_cell.angle_gamma   90.00
#
_symmetry.space_group_name_H-M   'P 1'
#
loop_
_entity.id
_entity.type
_entity.pdbx_description
1 polymer ?
#
loop_
_entity_poly.entity_id
_entity_poly.type
_entity_poly.pdbx_seq_one_letter_code
_entity_poly.pdbx_strand_id
1 'polypeptide(L)'
;MEVFMRRRQTRPNVFRELKRFGVCSSDWKYILIPTAVVYLVPFIFNVWIWFIPLGFPLGLMTFLILLTAFNFLRRSKPKYWLSHKTEAFSEKWAPVRPPLGVELKVKDWVDK
;
A
#
# COMPACT_ATOMS: atom_id res chain seq x y z
N MET A 1 -19.34 47.99 1.60
CA MET A 1 -18.67 47.21 2.67
C MET A 1 -18.16 45.93 2.04
N GLU A 2 -16.87 45.88 1.72
CA GLU A 2 -16.23 44.69 1.15
C GLU A 2 -15.79 43.77 2.29
N VAL A 3 -16.38 42.58 2.36
CA VAL A 3 -16.00 41.58 3.36
C VAL A 3 -14.73 40.89 2.86
N PHE A 4 -13.57 41.36 3.33
CA PHE A 4 -12.28 40.74 3.03
C PHE A 4 -12.24 39.34 3.64
N MET A 5 -12.50 38.31 2.84
CA MET A 5 -12.42 36.91 3.26
C MET A 5 -10.95 36.57 3.54
N ARG A 6 -10.51 36.71 4.80
CA ARG A 6 -9.22 36.19 5.25
C ARG A 6 -9.22 34.67 5.05
N ARG A 7 -8.42 34.17 4.11
CA ARG A 7 -8.19 32.71 3.93
C ARG A 7 -7.80 32.12 5.29
N ARG A 8 -8.64 31.25 5.85
CA ARG A 8 -8.25 30.48 7.04
C ARG A 8 -7.05 29.64 6.65
N GLN A 9 -6.04 29.56 7.51
CA GLN A 9 -4.96 28.60 7.32
C GLN A 9 -5.57 27.20 7.26
N THR A 10 -5.52 26.58 6.09
CA THR A 10 -5.83 25.17 5.93
C THR A 10 -4.79 24.43 6.77
N ARG A 11 -5.20 23.77 7.86
CA ARG A 11 -4.27 22.96 8.67
C ARG A 11 -3.67 21.91 7.73
N PRO A 12 -2.33 21.84 7.57
CA PRO A 12 -1.70 20.95 6.59
C PRO A 12 -1.78 19.45 6.94
N ASN A 13 -2.70 19.00 7.80
CA ASN A 13 -2.68 17.64 8.34
C ASN A 13 -4.07 17.12 8.75
N VAL A 14 -5.04 17.11 7.83
CA VAL A 14 -6.31 16.39 8.09
C VAL A 14 -6.25 14.92 7.67
N PHE A 15 -5.27 14.51 6.85
CA PHE A 15 -5.07 13.13 6.44
C PHE A 15 -3.84 12.52 7.13
N ARG A 16 -3.87 12.42 8.46
CA ARG A 16 -2.93 11.52 9.14
C ARG A 16 -3.37 10.10 8.83
N GLU A 17 -2.72 9.45 7.88
CA GLU A 17 -3.01 8.06 7.51
C GLU A 17 -3.10 7.18 8.76
N LEU A 18 -4.24 6.53 8.94
CA LEU A 18 -4.48 5.57 10.00
C LEU A 18 -3.55 4.37 9.76
N LYS A 19 -2.53 4.23 10.61
CA LYS A 19 -1.68 3.05 10.66
C LYS A 19 -2.36 2.00 11.53
N ARG A 20 -2.68 0.84 10.96
CA ARG A 20 -3.13 -0.34 11.71
C ARG A 20 -1.95 -1.28 11.84
N PHE A 21 -1.57 -1.63 13.08
CA PHE A 21 -0.41 -2.49 13.37
C PHE A 21 0.90 -2.03 12.70
N GLY A 22 1.14 -0.71 12.62
CA GLY A 22 2.33 -0.13 11.99
C GLY A 22 2.27 0.00 10.46
N VAL A 23 1.26 -0.58 9.82
CA VAL A 23 1.06 -0.63 8.36
C VAL A 23 0.02 0.42 7.92
N CYS A 24 0.32 1.22 6.88
CA CYS A 24 -0.64 2.17 6.33
C CYS A 24 -1.74 1.44 5.56
N SER A 25 -2.95 2.00 5.52
CA SER A 25 -4.11 1.39 4.87
C SER A 25 -3.85 0.96 3.42
N SER A 26 -3.02 1.69 2.66
CA SER A 26 -2.65 1.38 1.28
C SER A 26 -1.86 0.07 1.11
N ASP A 27 -1.10 -0.32 2.13
CA ASP A 27 -0.12 -1.40 2.03
C ASP A 27 -0.68 -2.74 2.48
N TRP A 28 -1.87 -2.75 3.10
CA TRP A 28 -2.53 -3.97 3.56
C TRP A 28 -2.79 -4.97 2.44
N LYS A 29 -3.01 -4.49 1.21
CA LYS A 29 -3.17 -5.36 0.03
C LYS A 29 -1.96 -6.28 -0.19
N TYR A 30 -0.74 -5.82 0.11
CA TYR A 30 0.48 -6.61 -0.06
C TYR A 30 0.70 -7.66 1.04
N ILE A 31 -0.08 -7.60 2.12
CA ILE A 31 -0.09 -8.63 3.16
C ILE A 31 -1.27 -9.57 2.90
N LEU A 32 -2.47 -9.02 2.71
CA LEU A 32 -3.70 -9.78 2.59
C LEU A 32 -3.77 -10.62 1.32
N ILE A 33 -3.34 -10.09 0.16
CA ILE A 33 -3.41 -10.84 -1.10
C ILE A 33 -2.48 -12.07 -1.06
N PRO A 34 -1.18 -11.95 -0.73
CA PRO A 34 -0.32 -13.14 -0.65
C PRO A 34 -0.77 -14.13 0.43
N THR A 35 -1.23 -13.64 1.59
CA THR A 35 -1.80 -14.51 2.63
C THR A 35 -3.02 -15.28 2.12
N ALA A 36 -3.94 -14.63 1.39
CA ALA A 36 -5.10 -15.28 0.82
C ALA A 36 -4.71 -16.35 -0.23
N VAL A 37 -3.73 -16.05 -1.08
CA VAL A 37 -3.21 -17.03 -2.06
C VAL A 37 -2.62 -18.24 -1.34
N VAL A 38 -1.73 -18.04 -0.37
CA VAL A 38 -1.11 -19.15 0.38
C VAL A 38 -2.13 -19.92 1.21
N TYR A 39 -3.16 -19.25 1.71
CA TYR A 39 -4.26 -19.92 2.40
C TYR A 39 -5.06 -20.81 1.44
N LEU A 40 -5.42 -20.32 0.25
CA LEU A 40 -6.30 -21.00 -0.70
C LEU A 40 -5.60 -22.12 -1.48
N VAL A 41 -4.33 -21.95 -1.83
CA VAL A 41 -3.57 -22.91 -2.67
C VAL A 41 -3.65 -24.35 -2.12
N PRO A 42 -3.38 -24.61 -0.83
CA PRO A 42 -3.47 -25.96 -0.29
C PRO A 42 -4.89 -26.55 -0.30
N PHE A 43 -5.94 -25.72 -0.26
CA PHE A 43 -7.32 -26.21 -0.41
C PHE A 43 -7.60 -26.66 -1.85
N ILE A 44 -7.09 -25.93 -2.85
CA ILE A 44 -7.24 -26.29 -4.27
C ILE A 44 -6.57 -27.64 -4.55
N PHE A 45 -5.39 -27.87 -3.98
CA PHE A 45 -4.64 -29.11 -4.13
C PHE A 45 -5.01 -30.19 -3.10
N ASN A 46 -6.02 -29.92 -2.26
CA ASN A 46 -6.52 -30.85 -1.24
C ASN A 46 -5.37 -31.41 -0.36
N VAL A 47 -4.47 -30.52 0.08
CA VAL A 47 -3.30 -30.87 0.89
C VAL A 47 -3.64 -30.76 2.37
N TRP A 48 -3.50 -31.87 3.07
CA TRP A 48 -3.78 -31.99 4.50
C TRP A 48 -2.51 -32.41 5.23
N ILE A 49 -2.32 -31.87 6.45
CA ILE A 49 -1.37 -32.42 7.41
C ILE A 49 -2.19 -33.04 8.53
N TRP A 50 -2.10 -34.36 8.65
CA TRP A 50 -2.90 -35.15 9.57
C TRP A 50 -4.40 -34.88 9.43
N PHE A 51 -4.96 -34.03 10.28
CA PHE A 51 -6.37 -33.67 10.32
C PHE A 51 -6.66 -32.19 10.02
N ILE A 52 -5.61 -31.39 9.78
CA ILE A 52 -5.74 -29.93 9.59
C ILE A 52 -5.48 -29.60 8.12
N PRO A 53 -6.38 -28.85 7.45
CA PRO A 53 -6.11 -28.38 6.10
C PRO A 53 -4.90 -27.45 6.13
N LEU A 54 -3.91 -27.76 5.30
CA LEU A 54 -2.60 -27.10 5.36
C LEU A 54 -2.66 -25.59 5.09
N GLY A 55 -3.73 -25.14 4.42
CA GLY A 55 -3.99 -23.72 4.15
C GLY A 55 -4.04 -22.86 5.40
N PHE A 56 -4.60 -23.36 6.51
CA PHE A 56 -4.71 -22.59 7.75
C PHE A 56 -3.35 -22.25 8.39
N PRO A 57 -2.49 -23.22 8.75
CA PRO A 57 -1.20 -22.91 9.35
C PRO A 57 -0.30 -22.12 8.38
N LEU A 58 -0.31 -22.45 7.09
CA LEU A 58 0.50 -21.71 6.11
C LEU A 58 0.03 -20.25 5.93
N GLY A 59 -1.29 -20.02 5.87
CA GLY A 59 -1.86 -18.69 5.79
C GLY A 59 -1.50 -17.83 7.01
N LEU A 60 -1.65 -18.39 8.22
CA LEU A 60 -1.29 -17.71 9.46
C LEU A 60 0.20 -17.37 9.53
N MET A 61 1.07 -18.34 9.23
CA MET A 61 2.52 -18.11 9.21
C MET A 61 2.91 -17.04 8.19
N THR A 62 2.34 -17.09 6.99
CA THR A 62 2.58 -16.09 5.95
C THR A 62 2.15 -14.69 6.39
N PHE A 63 0.98 -14.57 7.04
CA PHE A 63 0.50 -13.30 7.56
C PHE A 63 1.46 -12.70 8.59
N LEU A 64 1.92 -13.50 9.56
CA LEU A 64 2.86 -13.07 10.61
C LEU A 64 4.22 -12.69 10.04
N ILE A 65 4.75 -13.49 9.10
CA ILE A 65 6.03 -13.21 8.44
C ILE A 65 5.94 -11.91 7.66
N LEU A 66 4.90 -11.72 6.85
CA LEU A 66 4.70 -10.48 6.09
C LEU A 66 4.52 -9.29 7.02
N LEU A 67 3.68 -9.38 8.03
CA LEU A 67 3.49 -8.29 8.99
C LEU A 67 4.80 -7.88 9.66
N THR A 68 5.62 -8.86 10.06
CA THR A 68 6.94 -8.62 10.67
C THR A 68 7.91 -8.00 9.67
N ALA A 69 8.00 -8.55 8.46
CA ALA A 69 8.85 -8.06 7.39
C ALA A 69 8.47 -6.62 6.99
N PHE A 70 7.18 -6.30 6.89
CA PHE A 70 6.69 -4.96 6.59
C PHE A 70 7.04 -3.96 7.69
N ASN A 71 6.89 -4.36 8.96
CA ASN A 71 7.29 -3.53 10.09
C ASN A 71 8.81 -3.31 10.13
N PHE A 72 9.60 -4.34 9.81
CA PHE A 72 11.05 -4.23 9.72
C PHE A 72 11.50 -3.33 8.55
N LEU A 73 11.01 -3.58 7.33
CA LEU A 73 11.35 -2.82 6.12
C LEU A 73 10.93 -1.35 6.22
N ARG A 74 9.80 -1.06 6.88
CA ARG A 74 9.35 0.31 7.12
C ARG A 74 10.26 1.10 8.04
N ARG A 75 11.09 0.45 8.86
CA ARG A 75 12.11 1.16 9.65
C ARG A 75 13.15 1.83 8.74
N SER A 76 13.37 1.27 7.55
CA SER A 76 14.42 1.71 6.62
C SER A 76 13.90 2.42 5.37
N LYS A 77 12.60 2.38 5.07
CA LYS A 77 12.03 2.89 3.81
C LYS A 77 11.00 4.00 4.03
N PRO A 78 10.94 5.00 3.13
CA PRO A 78 9.96 6.09 3.23
C PRO A 78 8.53 5.60 2.99
N LYS A 79 7.54 6.42 3.38
CA LYS A 79 6.12 6.15 3.12
C LYS A 79 5.86 5.93 1.62
N TYR A 80 4.87 5.09 1.29
CA TYR A 80 4.45 4.77 -0.08
C TYR A 80 5.51 4.15 -1.00
N TRP A 81 6.71 3.82 -0.48
CA TRP A 81 7.80 3.24 -1.25
C TRP A 81 7.38 1.99 -2.05
N LEU A 82 6.60 1.10 -1.43
CA LEU A 82 6.18 -0.14 -2.09
C LEU A 82 5.13 0.13 -3.18
N SER A 83 4.16 1.02 -2.96
CA SER A 83 3.19 1.41 -3.99
C SER A 83 3.90 1.98 -5.20
N HIS A 84 4.80 2.94 -5.01
CA HIS A 84 5.60 3.52 -6.07
C HIS A 84 6.49 2.50 -6.78
N LYS A 85 7.06 1.53 -6.05
CA LYS A 85 7.84 0.45 -6.68
C LYS A 85 6.96 -0.47 -7.53
N THR A 86 5.76 -0.79 -7.08
CA THR A 86 4.84 -1.63 -7.85
C THR A 86 4.22 -0.89 -9.03
N GLU A 87 3.92 0.40 -8.87
CA GLU A 87 3.48 1.30 -9.94
C GLU A 87 4.59 1.41 -10.98
N ALA A 88 5.81 1.80 -10.58
CA ALA A 88 6.95 1.85 -11.49
C ALA A 88 7.24 0.51 -12.17
N PHE A 89 7.04 -0.63 -11.48
CA PHE A 89 7.16 -1.94 -12.10
C PHE A 89 6.05 -2.21 -13.13
N SER A 90 4.80 -1.86 -12.82
CA SER A 90 3.69 -1.96 -13.78
C SER A 90 3.83 -0.98 -14.95
N GLU A 91 4.39 0.21 -14.70
CA GLU A 91 4.61 1.27 -15.67
C GLU A 91 5.83 1.04 -16.56
N LYS A 92 6.74 0.11 -16.21
CA LYS A 92 7.79 -0.34 -17.15
C LYS A 92 7.21 -0.94 -18.45
N TRP A 93 5.92 -1.27 -18.46
CA TRP A 93 5.16 -1.67 -19.65
C TRP A 93 4.44 -0.50 -20.34
N ALA A 94 4.79 0.76 -20.02
CA ALA A 94 4.15 1.96 -20.55
C ALA A 94 4.89 2.72 -21.67
N PRO A 95 5.70 2.12 -22.58
CA PRO A 95 6.15 2.88 -23.75
C PRO A 95 5.00 3.28 -24.70
N VAL A 96 3.74 2.87 -24.45
CA VAL A 96 2.58 3.10 -25.34
C VAL A 96 1.38 3.78 -24.66
N ARG A 97 1.54 4.41 -23.49
CA ARG A 97 0.41 5.12 -22.83
C ARG A 97 0.67 6.61 -22.63
N PRO A 98 -0.22 7.52 -23.09
CA PRO A 98 -0.16 8.92 -22.68
C PRO A 98 -0.33 9.05 -21.16
N PRO A 99 0.30 10.04 -20.52
CA PRO A 99 0.25 10.22 -19.07
C PRO A 99 -1.19 10.39 -18.60
N LEU A 100 -1.64 9.53 -17.69
CA LEU A 100 -3.02 9.51 -17.17
C LEU A 100 -3.27 10.51 -16.02
N GLY A 101 -2.28 11.33 -15.66
CA GLY A 101 -2.35 12.22 -14.51
C GLY A 101 -2.15 13.69 -14.88
N VAL A 102 -3.22 14.47 -14.74
CA VAL A 102 -3.25 15.94 -14.74
C VAL A 102 -2.62 16.52 -13.44
N GLU A 103 -1.98 15.73 -12.59
CA GLU A 103 -1.68 16.12 -11.20
C GLU A 103 -0.26 16.61 -10.89
N LEU A 104 0.60 16.89 -11.87
CA LEU A 104 1.85 17.61 -11.59
C LEU A 104 2.15 18.64 -12.67
N LYS A 105 1.44 19.77 -12.64
CA LYS A 105 1.99 21.01 -13.21
C LYS A 105 3.17 21.44 -12.36
N VAL A 106 4.37 21.10 -12.82
CA VAL A 106 5.65 21.63 -12.30
C VAL A 106 5.64 23.17 -12.24
N LYS A 107 4.78 23.83 -13.02
CA LYS A 107 4.60 25.29 -13.06
C LYS A 107 4.13 25.92 -11.74
N ASP A 108 3.49 25.21 -10.82
CA ASP A 108 3.01 25.81 -9.57
C ASP A 108 4.13 26.04 -8.52
N TRP A 109 5.36 25.59 -8.80
CA TRP A 109 6.51 25.73 -7.91
C TRP A 109 7.42 26.93 -8.24
N VAL A 110 7.29 27.51 -9.44
CA VAL A 110 8.23 28.53 -9.94
C VAL A 110 7.63 29.94 -9.93
N ASP A 111 6.29 30.06 -9.90
CA ASP A 111 5.64 31.36 -9.82
C ASP A 111 5.18 31.67 -8.40
N LYS A 112 6.08 32.30 -7.63
CA LYS A 112 5.74 33.23 -6.56
C LYS A 112 6.76 34.35 -6.44
#